data_AF-A0A535L0W5-F1
#
_entry.id   AF-A0A535L0W5-F1
#
_cell.length_a   1.000
_cell.length_b   1.000
_cell.length_c   1.000
_cell.angle_alpha   90.00
_cell.angle_beta   90.00
_cell.angle_gamma   90.00
#
_symmetry.space_group_name_H-M   'P 1'
#
loop_
_entity.id
_entity.type
_entity.pdbx_description
1 polymer ?
#
loop_
_entity_poly.entity_id
_entity_poly.type
_entity_poly.pdbx_seq_one_letter_code
_entity_poly.pdbx_strand_id
1 'polypeptide(L)' 'MMPDVEDLLRQMTLQEKVAMLAGTKTWYTVPVERLGIPSLKMSDGPNGARGAGGLTGGVKTACFPAGISLAS' A
#
# COMPACT_ATOMS: atom_id res chain seq x y z
N MET A 1 10.85 6.35 18.70
CA MET A 1 11.90 6.39 17.66
C MET A 1 11.45 5.45 16.55
N MET A 2 11.45 5.88 15.29
CA MET A 2 11.13 4.96 14.19
C MET A 2 12.25 3.91 14.09
N PRO A 3 11.92 2.62 13.91
CA PRO A 3 12.94 1.60 13.71
C PRO A 3 13.73 1.89 12.43
N ASP A 4 15.04 1.72 12.50
CA ASP A 4 15.93 1.85 11.35
C ASP A 4 15.68 0.71 10.36
N VAL A 5 15.72 1.02 9.06
CA VAL A 5 15.40 0.04 8.00
C VAL A 5 16.45 -1.06 7.93
N GLU A 6 17.74 -0.75 8.10
CA GLU A 6 18.80 -1.76 8.05
C GLU A 6 18.70 -2.72 9.23
N ASP A 7 18.32 -2.22 10.41
CA ASP A 7 18.11 -3.07 11.58
C ASP A 7 16.90 -4.00 11.41
N LEU A 8 15.82 -3.55 10.79
CA LEU A 8 14.69 -4.42 10.44
C LEU A 8 15.11 -5.47 9.41
N LEU A 9 15.81 -5.07 8.35
CA LEU A 9 16.29 -5.98 7.30
C LEU A 9 17.24 -7.05 7.83
N ARG A 10 18.07 -6.75 8.83
CA ARG A 10 18.94 -7.73 9.50
C ARG A 10 18.14 -8.75 10.33
N GLN A 11 17.02 -8.34 10.90
CA GLN A 11 16.17 -9.21 11.73
C GLN A 11 15.22 -10.09 10.91
N MET A 12 14.99 -9.75 9.64
CA MET A 12 14.14 -10.54 8.74
C MET A 12 14.83 -11.82 8.26
N THR A 13 14.07 -12.91 8.26
CA THR A 13 14.40 -14.14 7.55
C THR A 13 14.39 -13.93 6.04
N LEU A 14 15.02 -14.84 5.29
CA LEU A 14 14.99 -14.80 3.84
C LEU A 14 13.55 -14.91 3.30
N GLN A 15 12.73 -15.74 3.94
CA GLN A 15 11.33 -15.96 3.58
C GLN A 15 10.50 -14.69 3.75
N GLU A 16 10.67 -13.96 4.87
CA GLU A 16 10.00 -12.67 5.08
C GLU A 16 10.42 -11.64 4.01
N LYS A 17 11.72 -11.57 3.67
CA LYS A 17 12.22 -10.69 2.61
C LYS A 17 11.59 -10.99 1.26
N VAL A 18 11.59 -12.27 0.86
CA VAL A 18 11.00 -12.71 -0.41
C VAL A 18 9.50 -12.45 -0.44
N ALA A 19 8.78 -12.73 0.65
CA ALA A 19 7.35 -12.50 0.73
C ALA A 19 6.99 -11.01 0.56
N MET A 20 7.78 -10.10 1.12
CA MET A 20 7.56 -8.65 0.98
C MET A 20 7.72 -8.10 -0.45
N LEU A 21 8.27 -8.88 -1.39
CA LEU A 21 8.40 -8.47 -2.79
C LEU A 21 7.10 -8.60 -3.60
N ALA A 22 6.03 -9.11 -2.99
CA ALA A 22 4.72 -9.25 -3.60
C ALA A 22 3.61 -8.71 -2.67
N GLY A 23 2.42 -8.50 -3.24
CA GLY A 23 1.23 -8.20 -2.46
C GLY A 23 0.59 -9.45 -1.87
N THR A 24 -0.05 -9.33 -0.70
CA THR A 24 -0.93 -10.39 -0.16
C THR A 24 -2.24 -10.50 -0.93
N LYS A 25 -2.70 -9.36 -1.46
CA LYS A 25 -3.93 -9.14 -2.22
C LYS A 25 -3.65 -8.00 -3.21
N THR A 26 -4.63 -7.67 -4.06
CA THR A 26 -4.52 -6.63 -5.10
C THR A 26 -4.01 -5.27 -4.60
N TRP A 27 -4.23 -4.92 -3.32
CA TRP A 27 -3.94 -3.59 -2.78
C TRP A 27 -3.20 -3.61 -1.44
N TYR A 28 -2.60 -4.73 -1.04
CA TYR A 28 -2.03 -4.88 0.30
C TYR A 28 -0.64 -5.52 0.25
N THR A 29 0.33 -5.00 1.00
CA THR A 29 1.65 -5.63 1.17
C THR A 29 1.59 -6.83 2.13
N VAL A 30 2.65 -7.65 2.14
CA VAL A 30 2.85 -8.69 3.17
C VAL A 30 3.34 -8.04 4.48
N PRO A 31 2.67 -8.27 5.63
CA PRO A 31 3.15 -7.82 6.94
C PRO A 31 4.28 -8.71 7.46
N VAL A 32 5.08 -8.17 8.38
CA VAL A 32 6.02 -8.94 9.22
C VAL A 32 5.73 -8.63 10.68
N GLU A 33 4.72 -9.32 11.22
CA GLU A 33 4.12 -9.03 12.52
C GLU A 33 5.11 -9.15 13.69
N ARG A 34 6.03 -10.12 13.63
CA ARG A 34 7.08 -10.31 14.66
C ARG A 34 8.01 -9.10 14.80
N LEU A 35 8.17 -8.33 13.72
CA LEU A 35 9.00 -7.11 13.69
C LEU A 35 8.14 -5.84 13.77
N GLY A 36 6.83 -5.96 13.99
CA GLY A 36 5.92 -4.82 14.06
C GLY A 36 5.69 -4.11 12.72
N ILE A 37 5.98 -4.76 11.59
CA ILE A 37 5.77 -4.19 10.25
C ILE A 37 4.34 -4.51 9.80
N PRO A 38 3.44 -3.52 9.70
CA PRO A 38 2.05 -3.75 9.31
C PRO A 38 1.91 -3.96 7.81
N SER A 39 0.77 -4.52 7.40
CA SER A 39 0.38 -4.51 5.99
C SER A 39 -0.01 -3.10 5.58
N LEU A 40 0.57 -2.63 4.48
CA LEU A 40 0.27 -1.33 3.89
C LEU A 40 -0.79 -1.51 2.81
N LYS A 41 -1.77 -0.62 2.81
CA LYS A 41 -2.82 -0.56 1.78
C LYS A 41 -2.47 0.49 0.73
N MET A 42 -2.62 0.12 -0.53
CA MET A 42 -2.46 0.99 -1.70
C MET A 42 -3.83 1.29 -2.33
N SER A 43 -3.91 2.35 -3.14
CA SER A 43 -5.10 2.70 -3.92
C SER A 43 -4.67 3.49 -5.16
N ASP A 44 -5.38 3.31 -6.28
CA ASP A 44 -5.26 4.19 -7.43
C ASP A 44 -5.59 5.64 -7.07
N GLY A 45 -5.17 6.58 -7.91
CA GLY A 45 -5.77 7.91 -7.87
C GLY A 45 -5.09 9.11 -8.54
N PRO A 46 -4.83 9.15 -9.85
CA PRO A 46 -4.39 10.40 -10.47
C PRO A 46 -5.41 11.55 -10.36
N ASN A 47 -6.67 11.28 -9.99
CA ASN A 47 -7.74 12.28 -9.80
C ASN A 47 -8.59 12.03 -8.53
N GLY A 48 -7.95 11.52 -7.47
CA GLY A 48 -8.60 11.19 -6.20
C GLY A 48 -8.44 9.73 -5.84
N ALA A 49 -8.44 9.43 -4.54
CA ALA A 49 -8.26 8.06 -4.07
C ALA A 49 -9.49 7.21 -4.42
N ARG A 50 -9.29 6.10 -5.14
CA ARG A 50 -10.37 5.14 -5.41
C ARG A 50 -10.86 4.45 -4.13
N GLY A 51 -9.98 4.23 -3.16
CA GLY A 51 -10.33 3.74 -1.83
C GLY A 51 -10.48 2.23 -1.73
N ALA A 52 -11.24 1.78 -0.73
CA ALA A 52 -11.48 0.36 -0.46
C ALA A 52 -12.59 -0.23 -1.36
N GLY A 53 -12.57 -1.55 -1.52
CA GLY A 53 -13.62 -2.31 -2.22
C GLY A 53 -13.20 -2.77 -3.62
N GLY A 54 -14.16 -3.35 -4.33
CA GLY A 54 -13.99 -3.81 -5.71
C GLY A 54 -14.01 -2.66 -6.72
N LEU A 55 -13.90 -3.00 -8.00
CA LEU A 55 -14.13 -2.04 -9.10
C LEU A 55 -15.59 -1.55 -9.14
N THR A 56 -16.51 -2.36 -8.62
CA THR A 56 -17.92 -2.02 -8.40
C THR A 56 -18.25 -2.12 -6.91
N GLY A 57 -19.13 -1.24 -6.42
CA GLY A 57 -19.59 -1.26 -5.02
C GLY A 57 -18.55 -0.81 -3.97
N GLY A 58 -17.55 -0.02 -4.38
CA GLY A 58 -16.56 0.57 -3.47
C GLY A 58 -17.12 1.65 -2.53
N VAL A 59 -16.27 2.15 -1.63
CA VAL A 59 -16.62 3.27 -0.75
C VAL A 59 -16.71 4.58 -1.53
N LYS A 60 -17.57 5.50 -1.09
CA LYS A 60 -17.65 6.86 -1.67
C LYS A 60 -16.37 7.63 -1.38
N THR A 61 -15.83 8.29 -2.39
CA THR A 61 -14.60 9.10 -2.30
C THR A 61 -14.75 10.41 -3.07
N ALA A 62 -13.79 11.33 -2.90
CA ALA A 62 -13.76 12.58 -3.64
C ALA A 62 -13.15 12.35 -5.04
N CYS A 63 -13.90 12.77 -6.08
CA CYS A 63 -13.46 12.72 -7.47
C CYS A 63 -13.08 14.14 -7.93
N PHE A 64 -11.84 14.32 -8.34
CA PHE A 64 -11.32 15.58 -8.84
C PHE A 64 -11.33 15.60 -10.38
N PRO A 65 -11.21 16.77 -11.04
CA PRO A 65 -11.05 16.83 -12.48
C PRO A 65 -9.85 16.00 -12.97
N ALA A 66 -9.96 15.45 -14.18
CA ALA A 66 -8.86 14.70 -14.80
C ALA A 66 -7.64 15.61 -15.01
N GLY A 67 -6.44 15.00 -15.07
CA GLY A 67 -5.18 15.75 -15.13
C GLY A 67 -5.10 16.80 -16.26
N ILE A 68 -5.67 16.53 -17.44
CA ILE A 68 -5.70 17.50 -18.55
C ILE A 68 -6.56 18.73 -18.24
N SER A 69 -7.64 18.57 -17.48
CA SER A 69 -8.50 19.69 -17.03
C SER A 69 -7.87 20.48 -15.89
N LEU A 70 -7.06 19.83 -15.04
CA LEU A 70 -6.29 20.50 -13.99
C LEU A 70 -5.13 21.34 -14.55
N ALA A 71 -4.61 20.97 -15.73
CA ALA A 71 -3.49 21.65 -16.39
C ALA A 71 -3.91 22.86 -17.26
N SER A 72 -5.17 23.30 -17.14
CA SER A 72 -5.74 24.41 -17.93
C SER A 72 -5.46 25.78 -17.32
#